data_AF-A0A7X7SLX0-F1
#
_entry.id   AF-A0A7X7SLX0-F1
#
_cell.length_a   1.000
_cell.length_b   1.000
_cell.length_c   1.000
_cell.angle_alpha   90.00
_cell.angle_beta   90.00
_cell.angle_gamma   90.00
#
_symmetry.space_group_name_H-M   'P 1'
#
loop_
_entity.id
_entity.type
_entity.pdbx_description
1 polymer ?
#
loop_
_entity_poly.entity_id
_entity_poly.type
_entity_poly.pdbx_seq_one_letter_code
_entity_poly.pdbx_strand_id
1 'polypeptide(L)'
;ALNLLPEIEGTLPRDKPRLLAVLDEFLALPAVERALFALGARLGIYRRLADRHDGQRRALLYAHVPGLEDAEERELLAAAAAIRSRFI
;
A
#
# COMPACT_ATOMS: atom_id res chain seq x y z
N ALA A 1 -2.45 -14.50 -3.25
CA ALA A 1 -2.06 -13.09 -3.47
C ALA A 1 -2.74 -12.24 -2.39
N LEU A 2 -2.06 -11.27 -1.78
CA LEU A 2 -2.68 -10.32 -0.85
C LEU A 2 -3.41 -9.25 -1.66
N ASN A 3 -4.66 -8.93 -1.29
CA ASN A 3 -5.36 -7.80 -1.88
C ASN A 3 -4.65 -6.49 -1.46
N LEU A 4 -4.16 -5.73 -2.45
CA LEU A 4 -3.43 -4.49 -2.22
C LEU A 4 -4.34 -3.37 -1.71
N LEU A 5 -5.59 -3.32 -2.20
CA LEU A 5 -6.59 -2.33 -1.81
C LEU A 5 -7.80 -3.05 -1.21
N PRO A 6 -7.74 -3.46 0.07
CA PRO A 6 -8.87 -4.13 0.74
C PRO A 6 -10.17 -3.33 0.71
N GLU A 7 -10.11 -2.00 0.58
CA GLU A 7 -11.30 -1.14 0.53
C GLU A 7 -12.04 -1.14 -0.82
N ILE A 8 -11.48 -1.80 -1.85
CA ILE A 8 -12.13 -2.04 -3.15
C ILE A 8 -13.09 -3.23 -2.99
N GLU A 9 -14.14 -3.03 -2.20
CA GLU A 9 -15.21 -3.99 -1.95
C GLU A 9 -16.57 -3.30 -2.11
N GLY A 10 -17.55 -3.98 -2.71
CA GLY A 10 -18.88 -3.43 -2.94
C GLY A 10 -19.67 -4.18 -4.01
N THR A 11 -20.89 -3.70 -4.27
CA THR A 11 -21.81 -4.31 -5.23
C THR A 11 -21.98 -3.44 -6.46
N LEU A 12 -21.70 -4.00 -7.63
CA LEU A 12 -21.96 -3.35 -8.91
C LEU A 12 -23.47 -3.43 -9.28
N PRO A 13 -24.03 -2.41 -9.94
CA PRO A 13 -23.39 -1.17 -10.40
C PRO A 13 -23.31 -0.06 -9.33
N ARG A 14 -23.97 -0.24 -8.18
CA ARG A 14 -24.16 0.77 -7.13
C ARG A 14 -22.84 1.43 -6.70
N ASP A 15 -21.83 0.63 -6.41
CA ASP A 15 -20.56 1.11 -5.83
C ASP A 15 -19.52 1.52 -6.88
N LYS A 16 -19.80 1.34 -8.18
CA LYS A 16 -18.83 1.59 -9.26
C LYS A 16 -18.14 2.96 -9.16
N PRO A 17 -18.86 4.09 -8.96
CA PRO A 17 -18.20 5.40 -8.91
C PRO A 17 -17.20 5.52 -7.76
N ARG A 18 -17.54 4.98 -6.59
CA ARG A 18 -16.66 4.99 -5.41
C ARG A 18 -15.43 4.11 -5.60
N LEU A 19 -15.62 2.89 -6.13
CA LEU A 19 -14.51 1.96 -6.38
C LEU A 19 -13.52 2.54 -7.40
N LEU A 20 -14.02 3.18 -8.46
CA LEU A 20 -13.18 3.86 -9.45
C LEU A 20 -12.41 5.03 -8.83
N ALA A 21 -13.05 5.84 -7.99
CA ALA A 21 -12.38 6.98 -7.34
C ALA A 21 -11.15 6.55 -6.50
N VAL A 22 -11.25 5.42 -5.78
CA VAL A 22 -10.11 4.88 -5.01
C VAL A 22 -9.00 4.39 -5.94
N LEU A 23 -9.35 3.73 -7.05
CA LEU A 23 -8.36 3.30 -8.04
C LEU A 23 -7.66 4.49 -8.70
N ASP A 24 -8.43 5.52 -9.06
CA ASP A 24 -7.90 6.75 -9.67
C ASP A 24 -6.95 7.47 -8.70
N GLU A 25 -7.32 7.59 -7.42
CA GLU A 25 -6.43 8.15 -6.40
C GLU A 25 -5.13 7.34 -6.26
N PHE A 26 -5.23 6.01 -6.18
CA PHE A 26 -4.07 5.14 -6.04
C PHE A 26 -3.15 5.22 -7.27
N LEU A 27 -3.71 5.19 -8.48
CA LEU A 27 -2.93 5.24 -9.73
C LEU A 27 -2.30 6.61 -9.96
N ALA A 28 -2.90 7.68 -9.44
CA ALA A 28 -2.35 9.03 -9.48
C ALA A 28 -1.18 9.26 -8.52
N LEU A 29 -0.97 8.37 -7.54
CA LEU A 29 0.17 8.49 -6.62
C LEU A 29 1.51 8.35 -7.36
N PRO A 30 2.56 9.07 -6.92
CA PRO A 30 3.92 8.80 -7.38
C PRO A 30 4.30 7.32 -7.20
N ALA A 31 5.17 6.82 -8.08
CA ALA A 31 5.68 5.45 -8.07
C ALA A 31 6.15 4.99 -6.67
N VAL A 32 6.99 5.80 -6.02
CA VAL A 32 7.50 5.54 -4.66
C VAL A 32 6.38 5.44 -3.63
N GLU A 33 5.36 6.32 -3.71
CA GLU A 33 4.23 6.29 -2.78
C GLU A 33 3.35 5.05 -2.99
N ARG A 34 3.16 4.60 -4.23
CA ARG A 34 2.47 3.32 -4.50
C ARG A 34 3.26 2.13 -3.94
N ALA A 35 4.58 2.15 -4.06
CA ALA A 35 5.43 1.09 -3.52
C ALA A 35 5.45 1.07 -1.99
N LEU A 36 5.52 2.23 -1.34
CA LEU A 36 5.35 2.38 0.11
C LEU A 36 3.99 1.87 0.57
N PHE A 37 2.93 2.19 -0.18
CA PHE A 37 1.60 1.68 0.12
C PHE A 37 1.54 0.15 0.02
N ALA A 38 2.13 -0.43 -1.03
CA ALA A 38 2.20 -1.88 -1.20
C ALA A 38 2.98 -2.58 -0.09
N LEU A 39 4.09 -2.00 0.35
CA LEU A 39 4.86 -2.50 1.47
C LEU A 39 4.07 -2.42 2.77
N GLY A 40 3.45 -1.27 3.06
CA GLY A 40 2.62 -1.09 4.25
C GLY A 40 1.39 -2.00 4.28
N ALA A 41 0.74 -2.24 3.13
CA ALA A 41 -0.35 -3.21 3.01
C ALA A 41 0.15 -4.64 3.30
N ARG A 42 1.34 -4.99 2.80
CA ARG A 42 1.98 -6.29 3.03
C ARG A 42 2.29 -6.56 4.49
N LEU A 43 2.69 -5.51 5.22
CA LEU A 43 2.96 -5.55 6.66
C LEU A 43 1.69 -5.42 7.52
N GLY A 44 0.52 -5.19 6.91
CA GLY A 44 -0.74 -4.96 7.62
C GLY A 44 -0.85 -3.59 8.30
N ILE A 45 0.07 -2.67 7.99
CA ILE A 45 0.12 -1.30 8.54
C ILE A 45 -0.92 -0.41 7.85
N TYR A 46 -1.09 -0.58 6.53
CA TYR A 46 -2.09 0.10 5.73
C TYR A 46 -3.22 -0.85 5.35
N ARG A 47 -4.47 -0.41 5.53
CA ARG A 47 -5.68 -1.15 5.13
C ARG A 47 -6.57 -0.35 4.19
N ARG A 48 -6.41 0.99 4.21
CA ARG A 48 -7.07 1.95 3.33
C ARG A 48 -6.02 2.89 2.76
N LEU A 49 -6.27 3.41 1.57
CA LEU A 49 -5.40 4.36 0.88
C LEU A 49 -5.13 5.60 1.74
N ALA A 50 -6.14 6.06 2.48
CA ALA A 50 -6.02 7.18 3.40
C ALA A 50 -5.05 6.95 4.57
N ASP A 51 -4.73 5.69 4.93
CA ASP A 51 -3.79 5.39 6.02
C ASP A 51 -2.37 5.93 5.74
N ARG A 52 -2.03 6.19 4.47
CA ARG A 52 -0.74 6.80 4.08
C ARG A 52 -0.52 8.20 4.64
N HIS A 53 -1.61 8.90 5.02
CA HIS A 53 -1.57 10.23 5.60
C HIS A 53 -1.36 10.22 7.13
N ASP A 54 -1.48 9.05 7.76
CA ASP A 54 -1.27 8.91 9.18
C ASP A 54 0.24 8.84 9.47
N GLY A 55 0.77 9.92 10.06
CA GLY A 55 2.19 10.03 10.38
C GLY A 55 2.69 8.94 11.33
N GLN A 56 1.85 8.41 12.22
CA GLN A 56 2.23 7.33 13.13
C GLN A 56 2.35 6.01 12.37
N ARG A 57 1.41 5.72 11.45
CA ARG A 57 1.51 4.53 10.58
C ARG A 57 2.69 4.61 9.63
N ARG A 58 2.98 5.81 9.11
CA ARG A 58 4.15 6.03 8.25
C ARG A 58 5.46 5.85 9.03
N ALA A 59 5.57 6.40 10.24
CA ALA A 59 6.72 6.14 11.11
C ALA A 59 6.87 4.64 11.43
N LEU A 60 5.76 3.95 11.68
CA LEU A 60 5.78 2.50 11.92
C LEU A 60 6.30 1.71 10.71
N LEU A 61 5.92 2.11 9.50
CA LEU A 61 6.43 1.52 8.25
C LEU A 61 7.96 1.65 8.15
N TYR A 62 8.48 2.86 8.34
CA TYR A 62 9.94 3.11 8.33
C TYR A 62 10.67 2.33 9.44
N ALA A 63 10.07 2.18 10.62
CA ALA A 63 10.66 1.39 11.70
C ALA A 63 10.75 -0.11 11.39
N HIS A 64 9.84 -0.66 10.59
CA HIS A 64 9.86 -2.08 10.18
C HIS A 64 10.91 -2.38 9.11
N VAL A 65 11.28 -1.38 8.33
CA VAL A 65 12.26 -1.51 7.24
C VAL A 65 13.18 -0.29 7.30
N PRO A 66 14.26 -0.37 8.10
CA PRO A 66 15.22 0.74 8.20
C PRO A 66 15.86 1.04 6.83
N GLY A 67 16.09 2.32 6.54
CA GLY A 67 16.70 2.77 5.28
C GLY A 67 15.73 2.99 4.13
N LEU A 68 14.41 2.98 4.39
CA LEU A 68 13.41 3.29 3.38
C LEU A 68 13.32 4.77 3.02
N GLU A 69 13.91 5.67 3.83
CA GLU A 69 13.79 7.12 3.63
C GLU A 69 14.26 7.56 2.24
N ASP A 70 15.29 6.90 1.73
CA ASP A 70 15.92 7.17 0.44
C ASP A 70 15.74 6.02 -0.56
N ALA A 71 14.90 5.03 -0.24
CA ALA A 71 14.76 3.82 -1.06
C ALA A 71 14.02 4.09 -2.37
N GLU A 72 14.49 3.47 -3.45
CA GLU A 72 13.85 3.57 -4.75
C GLU A 72 12.60 2.68 -4.84
N GLU A 73 11.71 2.97 -5.81
CA GLU A 73 10.50 2.17 -6.07
C GLU A 73 10.82 0.67 -6.19
N ARG A 74 11.90 0.30 -6.90
CA ARG A 74 12.25 -1.11 -7.11
C ARG A 74 12.60 -1.82 -5.80
N GLU A 75 13.31 -1.14 -4.91
CA GLU A 75 13.74 -1.70 -3.62
C GLU A 75 12.53 -1.90 -2.69
N LEU A 76 11.64 -0.92 -2.67
CA LEU A 76 10.37 -0.99 -1.94
C LEU A 76 9.49 -2.15 -2.41
N LEU A 77 9.34 -2.31 -3.73
CA LEU A 77 8.57 -3.40 -4.31
C LEU A 77 9.23 -4.76 -4.06
N ALA A 78 10.57 -4.83 -4.11
CA ALA A 78 11.31 -6.05 -3.78
C ALA A 78 11.13 -6.43 -2.30
N ALA A 79 11.17 -5.47 -1.38
CA ALA A 79 10.90 -5.69 0.04
C ALA A 79 9.46 -6.21 0.26
N ALA A 80 8.47 -5.61 -0.41
CA ALA A 80 7.08 -6.05 -0.35
C ALA A 80 6.90 -7.49 -0.89
N ALA A 81 7.64 -7.85 -1.94
CA ALA A 81 7.65 -9.21 -2.48
C ALA A 81 8.30 -10.21 -1.50
N ALA A 82 9.43 -9.85 -0.88
CA ALA A 82 10.18 -10.71 0.04
C ALA A 82 9.40 -11.06 1.33
N ILE A 83 8.53 -10.18 1.82
CA ILE A 83 7.68 -10.48 2.99
C ILE A 83 6.76 -11.69 2.74
N ARG A 84 6.46 -12.03 1.47
CA ARG A 84 5.68 -13.22 1.10
C ARG A 84 6.42 -14.53 1.30
N SER A 85 7.74 -14.57 1.21
CA SER A 85 8.51 -15.82 1.26
C SER A 85 8.80 -16.31 2.69
N ARG A 86 8.33 -15.59 3.72
CA ARG A 86 8.63 -15.89 5.13
C ARG A 86 7.47 -16.51 5.90
N PHE A 87 6.29 -16.62 5.27
CA PHE A 87 5.06 -17.12 5.90
C PHE A 87 4.27 -18.08 5.01
N ILE A 88 4.91 -18.65 3.98
CA ILE A 88 4.42 -19.77 3.17
C ILE A 88 5.51 -20.83 3.15
#